data_AF-A0A2Z6S763-F1
#
_entry.id   AF-A0A2Z6S763-F1
#
_cell.length_a   1.000
_cell.length_b   1.000
_cell.length_c   1.000
_cell.angle_alpha   90.00
_cell.angle_beta   90.00
_cell.angle_gamma   90.00
#
_symmetry.space_group_name_H-M   'P 1'
#
loop_
_entity.id
_entity.type
_entity.pdbx_description
1 polymer ?
#
loop_
_entity_poly.entity_id
_entity_poly.type
_entity_poly.pdbx_seq_one_letter_code
_entity_poly.pdbx_strand_id
1 'polypeptide(L)'
;MIKPELTIDRYAPLLNENFLSKYWMYFNHYILKKPIYDSYLVQNVINYIYNINDLKFLFIHLVDLDEVGHLYDFNSNEYKKKLKETDNYIGTIIESIFEKYENPLILLTTDHGGIENKHGGNSEDKINTFIASNINLDSLNIEDINYNMNCSKIILKALNINIPSYFD
;
A
#
# COMPACT_ATOMS: atom_id res chain seq x y z
N MET A 1 -3.17 -26.08 3.93
CA MET A 1 -4.03 -24.90 3.73
C MET A 1 -3.71 -23.90 4.83
N ILE A 2 -3.02 -22.82 4.48
CA ILE A 2 -2.81 -21.69 5.39
C ILE A 2 -4.17 -21.02 5.55
N LYS A 3 -4.69 -20.95 6.78
CA LYS A 3 -5.92 -20.19 7.04
C LYS A 3 -5.56 -18.70 6.90
N PRO A 4 -6.27 -17.92 6.07
CA PRO A 4 -6.09 -16.48 6.07
C PRO A 4 -6.60 -15.94 7.41
N GLU A 5 -5.70 -15.38 8.23
CA GLU A 5 -6.03 -14.78 9.53
C GLU A 5 -6.62 -13.35 9.40
N LEU A 6 -6.81 -12.85 8.18
CA LEU A 6 -7.34 -11.51 7.93
C LEU A 6 -8.74 -11.60 7.33
N THR A 7 -9.75 -11.46 8.18
CA THR A 7 -11.11 -11.10 7.76
C THR A 7 -11.08 -9.64 7.27
N ILE A 8 -11.25 -9.46 5.95
CA ILE A 8 -11.36 -8.14 5.32
C ILE A 8 -12.75 -7.58 5.61
N ASP A 9 -12.84 -6.62 6.53
CA ASP A 9 -13.99 -5.71 6.65
C ASP A 9 -13.69 -4.41 5.87
N ARG A 10 -14.75 -3.82 5.30
CA ARG A 10 -14.72 -2.92 4.13
C ARG A 10 -14.00 -1.57 4.26
N TYR A 11 -13.39 -1.21 5.38
CA TYR A 11 -12.68 0.08 5.51
C TYR A 11 -11.50 -0.03 6.45
N ALA A 12 -10.32 0.20 5.88
CA ALA A 12 -9.00 0.04 6.49
C ALA A 12 -8.74 -1.41 6.96
N PRO A 13 -7.48 -1.91 6.91
CA PRO A 13 -7.16 -3.07 7.74
C PRO A 13 -7.66 -2.74 9.15
N LEU A 14 -8.32 -3.69 9.82
CA LEU A 14 -8.65 -3.60 11.24
C LEU A 14 -7.35 -3.31 11.99
N LEU A 15 -7.00 -2.04 12.12
CA LEU A 15 -6.10 -1.60 13.16
C LEU A 15 -6.89 -2.00 14.40
N ASN A 16 -6.40 -3.02 15.12
CA ASN A 16 -6.98 -3.53 16.36
C ASN A 16 -6.82 -2.49 17.49
N GLU A 17 -7.12 -1.25 17.16
CA GLU A 17 -6.97 -0.07 17.94
C GLU A 17 -8.12 0.01 18.93
N ASN A 18 -7.78 0.50 20.11
CA ASN A 18 -8.75 0.73 21.15
C ASN A 18 -9.76 1.82 20.72
N PHE A 19 -10.86 1.90 21.47
CA PHE A 19 -11.94 2.86 21.21
C PHE A 19 -11.46 4.32 21.13
N LEU A 20 -10.50 4.71 21.98
CA LEU A 20 -9.97 6.07 22.02
C LEU A 20 -9.17 6.40 20.75
N SER A 21 -8.30 5.49 20.32
CA SER A 21 -7.56 5.63 19.05
C SER A 21 -8.51 5.77 17.87
N LYS A 22 -9.54 4.90 17.76
CA LYS A 22 -10.55 4.97 16.69
C LYS A 22 -11.31 6.30 16.70
N TYR A 23 -11.75 6.74 17.87
CA TYR A 23 -12.40 8.04 18.02
C TYR A 23 -11.47 9.19 17.63
N TRP A 24 -10.20 9.10 18.01
CA TRP A 24 -9.20 10.12 17.67
C TRP A 24 -8.92 10.20 16.18
N MET A 25 -8.81 9.06 15.49
CA MET A 25 -8.67 8.98 14.03
C MET A 25 -9.90 9.56 13.33
N TYR A 26 -11.11 9.20 13.79
CA TYR A 26 -12.35 9.78 13.29
C TYR A 26 -12.39 11.30 13.47
N PHE A 27 -12.06 11.80 14.67
CA PHE A 27 -12.02 13.23 14.95
C PHE A 27 -11.01 13.94 14.04
N ASN A 28 -9.81 13.39 13.87
CA ASN A 28 -8.78 13.94 13.00
C ASN A 28 -9.22 13.98 11.54
N HIS A 29 -9.80 12.90 11.02
CA HIS A 29 -10.33 12.89 9.66
C HIS A 29 -11.48 13.89 9.51
N TYR A 30 -12.57 13.71 10.24
CA TYR A 30 -13.83 14.38 9.91
C TYR A 30 -13.92 15.81 10.43
N ILE A 31 -13.31 16.09 11.59
CA ILE A 31 -13.34 17.40 12.24
C ILE A 31 -12.11 18.22 11.87
N LEU A 32 -10.90 17.65 12.01
CA LEU A 32 -9.67 18.37 11.72
C LEU A 32 -9.22 18.32 10.25
N LYS A 33 -9.89 17.50 9.41
CA LYS A 33 -9.52 17.29 8.00
C LYS A 33 -8.07 16.84 7.82
N LYS A 34 -7.57 16.04 8.75
CA LYS A 34 -6.18 15.57 8.74
C LYS A 34 -6.16 14.07 9.05
N PRO A 35 -6.37 13.19 8.06
CA PRO A 35 -6.31 11.75 8.31
C PRO A 35 -4.93 11.33 8.82
N ILE A 36 -4.93 10.34 9.71
CA ILE A 36 -3.74 9.84 10.42
C ILE A 36 -3.73 8.30 10.48
N TYR A 37 -4.48 7.62 9.62
CA TYR A 37 -4.64 6.16 9.64
C TYR A 37 -3.30 5.46 9.43
N ASP A 38 -2.51 5.98 8.50
CA ASP A 38 -1.24 5.38 8.11
C ASP A 38 -0.22 5.38 9.24
N SER A 39 -0.24 6.42 10.10
CA SER A 39 0.67 6.49 11.25
C SER A 39 0.49 5.33 12.24
N TYR A 40 -0.74 4.88 12.45
CA TYR A 40 -1.06 3.72 13.30
C TYR A 40 -0.75 2.41 12.57
N LEU A 41 -1.10 2.32 11.28
CA LEU A 41 -0.81 1.16 10.46
C LEU A 41 0.68 0.86 10.38
N VAL A 42 1.50 1.88 10.10
CA VAL A 42 2.95 1.75 9.95
C VAL A 42 3.58 1.22 11.24
N GLN A 43 3.17 1.72 12.40
CA GLN A 43 3.64 1.20 13.70
C GLN A 43 3.28 -0.27 13.88
N ASN A 44 2.05 -0.66 13.54
CA ASN A 44 1.59 -2.05 13.64
C ASN A 44 2.32 -2.96 12.64
N VAL A 45 2.59 -2.48 11.43
CA VAL A 45 3.36 -3.20 10.40
C VAL A 45 4.79 -3.44 10.87
N ILE A 46 5.47 -2.40 11.38
CA ILE A 46 6.85 -2.52 11.89
C ILE A 46 6.89 -3.54 13.05
N ASN A 47 5.96 -3.43 14.00
CA ASN A 47 5.84 -4.40 15.09
C ASN A 47 5.60 -5.82 14.57
N TYR A 48 4.71 -5.98 13.58
CA TYR A 48 4.44 -7.27 12.97
C TYR A 48 5.69 -7.86 12.32
N ILE A 49 6.42 -7.07 11.51
CA ILE A 49 7.67 -7.47 10.84
C ILE A 49 8.67 -7.99 11.88
N TYR A 50 8.91 -7.29 12.98
CA TYR A 50 9.87 -7.75 13.99
C TYR A 50 9.43 -9.01 14.74
N ASN A 51 8.13 -9.24 14.93
CA ASN A 51 7.63 -10.36 15.74
C ASN A 51 7.23 -11.61 14.94
N ILE A 52 6.93 -11.48 13.65
CA ILE A 52 6.53 -12.63 12.82
C ILE A 52 7.72 -13.50 12.46
N ASN A 53 7.58 -14.82 12.53
CA ASN A 53 8.58 -15.75 12.01
C ASN A 53 8.14 -16.27 10.64
N ASP A 54 9.09 -16.44 9.73
CA ASP A 54 8.87 -17.03 8.39
C ASP A 54 7.82 -16.29 7.53
N LEU A 55 7.90 -14.96 7.48
CA LEU A 55 7.06 -14.15 6.59
C LEU A 55 7.31 -14.51 5.12
N LYS A 56 6.28 -15.01 4.43
CA LYS A 56 6.33 -15.32 3.00
C LYS A 56 5.76 -14.21 2.11
N PHE A 57 4.77 -13.49 2.62
CA PHE A 57 4.05 -12.46 1.88
C PHE A 57 3.46 -11.46 2.86
N LEU A 58 3.57 -10.18 2.52
CA LEU A 58 2.98 -9.07 3.28
C LEU A 58 2.37 -8.08 2.29
N PHE A 59 1.13 -7.70 2.53
CA PHE A 59 0.44 -6.66 1.77
C PHE A 59 0.11 -5.50 2.70
N ILE A 60 0.48 -4.29 2.29
CA ILE A 60 0.31 -3.05 3.05
C ILE A 60 -0.39 -2.05 2.14
N HIS A 61 -1.43 -1.40 2.64
CA HIS A 61 -2.17 -0.38 1.92
C HIS A 61 -2.24 0.89 2.77
N LEU A 62 -1.65 1.98 2.27
CA LEU A 62 -1.65 3.30 2.89
C LEU A 62 -2.73 4.16 2.24
N VAL A 63 -3.55 4.85 3.03
CA VAL A 63 -4.79 5.51 2.57
C VAL A 63 -4.79 7.03 2.77
N ASP A 64 -3.97 7.57 3.69
CA ASP A 64 -4.05 8.99 4.06
C ASP A 64 -3.75 9.92 2.87
N LEU A 65 -2.90 9.49 1.93
CA LEU A 65 -2.51 10.32 0.79
C LEU A 65 -3.68 10.58 -0.15
N ASP A 66 -4.46 9.55 -0.47
CA ASP A 66 -5.65 9.67 -1.30
C ASP A 66 -6.75 10.51 -0.62
N GLU A 67 -6.99 10.24 0.67
CA GLU A 67 -7.92 11.03 1.49
C GLU A 67 -7.54 12.52 1.54
N VAL A 68 -6.25 12.83 1.66
CA VAL A 68 -5.77 14.23 1.57
C VAL A 68 -5.99 14.80 0.16
N GLY A 69 -5.79 14.01 -0.90
CA GLY A 69 -6.09 14.42 -2.27
C GLY A 69 -7.57 14.80 -2.44
N HIS A 70 -8.48 14.00 -1.89
CA HIS A 70 -9.90 14.31 -1.85
C HIS A 70 -10.24 15.56 -1.05
N LEU A 71 -9.60 15.77 0.10
CA LEU A 71 -9.89 16.93 0.97
C LEU A 71 -9.35 18.24 0.42
N TYR A 72 -8.19 18.22 -0.25
CA TYR A 72 -7.42 19.43 -0.52
C TYR A 72 -6.98 19.66 -1.97
N ASP A 73 -7.18 18.69 -2.87
CA ASP A 73 -6.67 18.62 -4.25
C ASP A 73 -5.35 17.83 -4.37
N PHE A 74 -5.24 16.94 -5.36
CA PHE A 74 -4.07 16.10 -5.64
C PHE A 74 -2.79 16.88 -6.01
N ASN A 75 -2.85 18.20 -6.20
CA ASN A 75 -1.70 19.08 -6.44
C ASN A 75 -1.50 20.16 -5.36
N SER A 76 -2.30 20.11 -4.29
CA SER A 76 -2.22 21.06 -3.16
C SER A 76 -0.92 20.95 -2.36
N ASN A 77 -0.66 21.96 -1.53
CA ASN A 77 0.49 21.94 -0.61
C ASN A 77 0.29 20.88 0.49
N GLU A 78 -0.95 20.66 0.90
CA GLU A 78 -1.38 19.63 1.85
C GLU A 78 -1.08 18.24 1.29
N TYR A 79 -1.45 17.98 0.03
CA TYR A 79 -1.12 16.74 -0.65
C TYR A 79 0.39 16.52 -0.75
N LYS A 80 1.16 17.54 -1.18
CA LYS A 80 2.64 17.45 -1.25
C LYS A 80 3.28 17.18 0.11
N LYS A 81 2.73 17.76 1.18
CA LYS A 81 3.18 17.50 2.56
C LYS A 81 2.87 16.07 2.98
N LYS A 82 1.65 15.58 2.71
CA LYS A 82 1.27 14.19 3.00
C LYS A 82 2.07 13.19 2.15
N LEU A 83 2.35 13.49 0.89
CA LEU A 83 3.21 12.68 0.01
C LEU A 83 4.59 12.46 0.62
N LYS A 84 5.21 13.52 1.16
CA LYS A 84 6.49 13.41 1.88
C LYS A 84 6.38 12.56 3.16
N GLU A 85 5.26 12.63 3.86
CA GLU A 85 4.99 11.80 5.04
C GLU A 85 4.84 10.32 4.65
N THR A 86 4.07 10.03 3.60
CA THR A 86 3.91 8.68 3.02
C THR A 86 5.24 8.12 2.53
N ASP A 87 6.08 8.91 1.87
CA ASP A 87 7.43 8.52 1.44
C ASP A 87 8.31 8.08 2.63
N ASN A 88 8.29 8.85 3.73
CA ASN A 88 9.01 8.46 4.95
C ASN A 88 8.48 7.14 5.54
N TYR A 89 7.16 6.92 5.54
CA TYR A 89 6.57 5.66 6.01
C TYR A 89 7.02 4.47 5.17
N ILE A 90 7.04 4.61 3.84
CA ILE A 90 7.56 3.59 2.93
C ILE A 90 9.02 3.30 3.26
N GLY A 91 9.85 4.33 3.45
CA GLY A 91 11.25 4.20 3.84
C GLY A 91 11.42 3.37 5.11
N THR A 92 10.71 3.73 6.19
CA THR A 92 10.79 3.00 7.47
C THR A 92 10.32 1.55 7.37
N ILE A 93 9.25 1.28 6.61
CA ILE A 93 8.79 -0.10 6.37
C ILE A 93 9.89 -0.88 5.65
N ILE A 94 10.43 -0.34 4.55
CA ILE A 94 11.48 -0.99 3.75
C ILE A 94 12.71 -1.28 4.61
N GLU A 95 13.18 -0.32 5.41
CA GLU A 95 14.29 -0.50 6.36
C GLU A 95 14.03 -1.68 7.30
N SER A 96 12.85 -1.73 7.95
CA SER A 96 12.50 -2.83 8.87
C SER A 96 12.47 -4.21 8.20
N ILE A 97 12.11 -4.28 6.91
CA ILE A 97 12.13 -5.55 6.15
C ILE A 97 13.59 -5.96 5.89
N PHE A 98 14.43 -5.03 5.42
CA PHE A 98 15.83 -5.33 5.10
C PHE A 98 16.68 -5.68 6.34
N GLU A 99 16.31 -5.20 7.53
CA GLU A 99 16.95 -5.63 8.77
C GLU A 99 16.70 -7.10 9.12
N LYS A 100 15.58 -7.66 8.67
CA LYS A 100 15.14 -9.01 9.05
C LYS A 100 15.27 -10.06 7.96
N TYR A 101 15.17 -9.66 6.70
CA TYR A 101 15.12 -10.58 5.57
C TYR A 101 16.24 -10.29 4.58
N GLU A 102 16.96 -11.34 4.19
CA GLU A 102 17.95 -11.27 3.12
C GLU A 102 17.23 -11.34 1.76
N ASN A 103 17.45 -10.34 0.91
CA ASN A 103 16.93 -10.26 -0.47
C ASN A 103 15.40 -10.35 -0.62
N PRO A 104 14.60 -9.55 0.09
CA PRO A 104 13.15 -9.49 -0.13
C PRO A 104 12.84 -8.96 -1.54
N LEU A 105 11.75 -9.43 -2.14
CA LEU A 105 11.10 -8.72 -3.23
C LEU A 105 10.19 -7.63 -2.64
N ILE A 106 10.49 -6.38 -2.95
CA ILE A 106 9.64 -5.23 -2.68
C ILE A 106 8.93 -4.86 -3.98
N LEU A 107 7.61 -4.76 -3.92
CA LEU A 107 6.76 -4.20 -4.97
C LEU A 107 5.97 -3.05 -4.38
N LEU A 108 6.07 -1.89 -5.00
CA LEU A 108 5.26 -0.72 -4.71
C LEU A 108 4.39 -0.44 -5.94
N THR A 109 3.10 -0.21 -5.72
CA THR A 109 2.16 0.12 -6.80
C THR A 109 1.05 1.03 -6.29
N THR A 110 0.28 1.59 -7.22
CA THR A 110 -0.93 2.35 -6.95
C THR A 110 -2.09 1.75 -7.74
N ASP A 111 -3.30 1.96 -7.24
CA ASP A 111 -4.55 1.55 -7.88
C ASP A 111 -5.08 2.61 -8.86
N HIS A 112 -4.84 3.90 -8.59
CA HIS A 112 -5.18 5.01 -9.49
C HIS A 112 -4.31 6.26 -9.27
N GLY A 113 -4.50 7.24 -10.17
CA GLY A 113 -4.06 8.63 -10.01
C GLY A 113 -5.22 9.55 -9.59
N GLY A 114 -5.07 10.87 -9.70
CA GLY A 114 -6.08 11.83 -9.27
C GLY A 114 -5.91 13.22 -9.88
N ILE A 115 -7.04 13.90 -10.13
CA ILE A 115 -7.08 15.28 -10.63
C ILE A 115 -8.09 16.07 -9.81
N GLU A 116 -7.75 17.31 -9.46
CA GLU A 116 -8.55 18.11 -8.53
C GLU A 116 -8.77 17.33 -7.22
N ASN A 117 -10.02 17.16 -6.79
CA ASN A 117 -10.41 16.39 -5.61
C ASN A 117 -10.99 15.02 -5.97
N LYS A 118 -10.76 14.51 -7.20
CA LYS A 118 -11.43 13.31 -7.71
C LYS A 118 -10.46 12.40 -8.47
N HIS A 119 -10.66 11.12 -8.32
CA HIS A 119 -10.08 10.10 -9.19
C HIS A 119 -11.19 9.40 -9.99
N GLY A 120 -10.80 8.46 -10.86
CA GLY A 120 -11.71 7.74 -11.75
C GLY A 120 -12.04 8.46 -13.07
N GLY A 121 -12.26 7.67 -14.12
CA GLY A 121 -12.40 8.14 -15.50
C GLY A 121 -11.25 7.65 -16.38
N ASN A 122 -11.19 8.10 -17.63
CA ASN A 122 -10.26 7.58 -18.64
C ASN A 122 -9.11 8.55 -18.98
N SER A 123 -8.96 9.65 -18.23
CA SER A 123 -7.84 10.57 -18.43
C SER A 123 -6.56 9.94 -17.92
N GLU A 124 -5.46 10.16 -18.65
CA GLU A 124 -4.13 9.63 -18.35
C GLU A 124 -3.73 9.85 -16.89
N ASP A 125 -3.85 11.06 -16.35
CA ASP A 125 -3.51 11.35 -14.93
C ASP A 125 -4.39 10.64 -13.88
N LYS A 126 -5.54 10.07 -14.28
CA LYS A 126 -6.42 9.31 -13.37
C LYS A 126 -6.23 7.81 -13.45
N ILE A 127 -5.73 7.31 -14.58
CA ILE A 127 -5.46 5.89 -14.80
C ILE A 127 -3.97 5.54 -14.70
N ASN A 128 -3.09 6.55 -14.68
CA ASN A 128 -1.65 6.35 -14.54
C ASN A 128 -1.34 5.78 -13.17
N THR A 129 -1.07 4.49 -13.17
CA THR A 129 -0.51 3.73 -12.06
C THR A 129 0.90 3.31 -12.42
N PHE A 130 1.72 3.01 -11.42
CA PHE A 130 3.06 2.49 -11.65
C PHE A 130 3.31 1.22 -10.84
N ILE A 131 4.32 0.47 -11.26
CA ILE A 131 4.97 -0.54 -10.43
C ILE A 131 6.42 -0.11 -10.25
N ALA A 132 6.91 -0.12 -9.02
CA ALA A 132 8.31 0.01 -8.69
C ALA A 132 8.78 -1.25 -7.94
N SER A 133 10.01 -1.66 -8.19
CA SER A 133 10.62 -2.82 -7.53
C SER A 133 12.09 -2.61 -7.22
N ASN A 134 12.57 -3.27 -6.17
CA ASN A 134 13.99 -3.32 -5.83
C ASN A 134 14.79 -4.34 -6.67
N ILE A 135 14.12 -5.14 -7.51
CA ILE A 135 14.78 -6.06 -8.45
C ILE A 135 14.37 -5.75 -9.89
N ASN A 136 15.16 -6.26 -10.84
CA ASN A 136 14.79 -6.19 -12.25
C ASN A 136 13.67 -7.20 -12.55
N LEU A 137 12.46 -6.68 -12.74
CA LEU A 137 11.28 -7.48 -13.02
C LEU A 137 11.30 -8.12 -14.42
N ASP A 138 12.03 -7.58 -15.40
CA ASP A 138 12.10 -8.13 -16.76
C ASP A 138 12.60 -9.59 -16.77
N SER A 139 13.42 -9.94 -15.77
CA SER A 139 13.89 -11.32 -15.55
C SER A 139 12.75 -12.34 -15.31
N LEU A 140 11.56 -11.86 -14.93
CA LEU A 140 10.39 -12.68 -14.70
C LEU A 140 9.65 -13.02 -16.00
N ASN A 141 10.00 -12.48 -17.17
CA ASN A 141 9.35 -12.80 -18.45
C ASN A 141 7.80 -12.78 -18.36
N ILE A 142 7.23 -11.71 -17.80
CA ILE A 142 5.79 -11.47 -17.74
C ILE A 142 5.47 -10.40 -18.80
N GLU A 143 4.53 -10.70 -19.68
CA GLU A 143 4.04 -9.73 -20.66
C GLU A 143 3.39 -8.54 -19.94
N ASP A 144 3.60 -7.32 -20.45
CA ASP A 144 2.99 -6.12 -19.88
C ASP A 144 3.29 -5.90 -18.38
N ILE A 145 4.52 -6.20 -17.96
CA ILE A 145 4.93 -6.20 -16.55
C ILE A 145 4.75 -4.86 -15.82
N ASN A 146 4.64 -3.75 -16.57
CA ASN A 146 4.47 -2.41 -16.03
C ASN A 146 3.02 -2.07 -15.67
N TYR A 147 2.04 -2.92 -16.02
CA TYR A 147 0.65 -2.73 -15.65
C TYR A 147 0.40 -3.26 -14.23
N ASN A 148 -0.18 -2.44 -13.36
CA ASN A 148 -0.52 -2.82 -11.98
C ASN A 148 -1.39 -4.09 -11.88
N MET A 149 -2.20 -4.39 -12.90
CA MET A 149 -2.97 -5.63 -13.02
C MET A 149 -2.09 -6.90 -12.95
N ASN A 150 -0.83 -6.80 -13.38
CA ASN A 150 0.12 -7.90 -13.39
C ASN A 150 0.89 -8.07 -12.06
N CYS A 151 0.65 -7.24 -11.04
CA CYS A 151 1.25 -7.42 -9.70
C CYS A 151 0.99 -8.82 -9.13
N SER A 152 -0.21 -9.36 -9.34
CA SER A 152 -0.57 -10.71 -8.92
C SER A 152 0.30 -11.79 -9.58
N LYS A 153 0.51 -11.71 -10.90
CA LYS A 153 1.39 -12.63 -11.65
C LYS A 153 2.85 -12.53 -11.18
N ILE A 154 3.33 -11.31 -10.93
CA ILE A 154 4.67 -11.05 -10.39
C ILE A 154 4.85 -11.73 -9.03
N ILE A 155 3.90 -11.52 -8.10
CA ILE A 155 3.91 -12.11 -6.75
C ILE A 155 3.92 -13.64 -6.82
N LEU A 156 3.02 -14.24 -7.60
CA LEU A 156 2.94 -15.70 -7.72
C LEU A 156 4.24 -16.29 -8.27
N LYS A 157 4.83 -15.66 -9.29
CA LYS A 157 6.09 -16.11 -9.88
C LYS A 157 7.25 -16.00 -8.89
N ALA A 158 7.33 -14.91 -8.14
CA ALA A 158 8.35 -14.72 -7.10
C ALA A 158 8.23 -15.75 -5.96
N LEU A 159 7.00 -16.19 -5.65
CA LEU A 159 6.73 -17.23 -4.67
C LEU A 159 6.88 -18.66 -5.22
N ASN A 160 7.25 -18.82 -6.50
CA ASN A 160 7.29 -20.11 -7.20
C ASN A 160 5.94 -20.86 -7.14
N ILE A 161 4.84 -20.12 -7.25
CA ILE A 161 3.47 -20.62 -7.31
C ILE A 161 2.99 -20.57 -8.76
N ASN A 162 2.33 -21.64 -9.22
CA ASN A 162 1.74 -21.67 -10.57
C ASN A 162 0.72 -20.55 -10.74
N ILE A 163 0.86 -19.78 -11.82
CA ILE A 163 -0.13 -18.79 -12.23
C ILE A 163 -1.37 -19.54 -12.74
N PRO A 164 -2.57 -19.31 -12.17
CA PRO A 164 -3.77 -19.97 -12.65
C PRO A 164 -4.10 -19.54 -14.08
N SER A 165 -4.59 -20.45 -14.91
CA SER A 165 -4.88 -20.18 -16.33
C SER A 165 -6.02 -19.19 -16.59
N TYR A 166 -6.76 -18.79 -15.55
CA TYR A 166 -7.80 -17.76 -15.65
C TYR A 166 -7.27 -16.34 -15.39
N PHE A 167 -5.98 -16.18 -15.07
CA PHE A 167 -5.32 -14.88 -14.95
C PHE A 167 -4.90 -14.29 -16.31
N ASP A 168 -5.21 -14.96 -17.42
CA ASP A 168 -4.98 -14.46 -18.79
C ASP A 168 -5.66 -13.10 -19.00
#